data_AF-A0A410G0F4-F1
#
_entry.id   AF-A0A410G0F4-F1
#
_cell.length_a   1.000
_cell.length_b   1.000
_cell.length_c   1.000
_cell.angle_alpha   90.00
_cell.angle_beta   90.00
_cell.angle_gamma   90.00
#
_symmetry.space_group_name_H-M   'P 1'
#
loop_
_entity.id
_entity.type
_entity.pdbx_description
1 polymer ?
#
loop_
_entity_poly.entity_id
_entity_poly.type
_entity_poly.pdbx_seq_one_letter_code
_entity_poly.pdbx_strand_id
1 'polypeptide(L)' 'MEITLKINKRTKAGRAFLAMLDVFVKDSKGVEVISADSKVSEPESPYDPEFVKMVKEAAASKEWHEVKDVNDLWESL' A
#
# COMPACT_ATOMS: atom_id res chain seq x y z
N MET A 1 -19.07 -29.31 -5.73
CA MET A 1 -18.43 -29.22 -4.40
C MET A 1 -17.99 -27.78 -4.26
N GLU A 2 -18.38 -27.10 -3.18
CA GLU A 2 -18.06 -25.69 -2.95
C GLU A 2 -17.15 -25.59 -1.73
N ILE A 3 -16.14 -24.73 -1.79
CA ILE A 3 -15.16 -24.55 -0.71
C ILE A 3 -15.07 -23.06 -0.39
N THR A 4 -15.37 -22.69 0.85
CA THR A 4 -15.21 -21.32 1.36
C THR A 4 -13.90 -21.19 2.12
N LEU A 5 -13.05 -20.24 1.73
CA LEU A 5 -11.76 -19.96 2.38
C LEU A 5 -11.80 -18.60 3.09
N LYS A 6 -11.39 -18.55 4.36
CA LYS A 6 -11.19 -17.29 5.11
C LYS A 6 -9.70 -16.96 5.15
N ILE A 7 -9.29 -15.90 4.46
CA ILE A 7 -7.89 -15.49 4.34
C ILE A 7 -7.65 -14.22 5.16
N ASN A 8 -6.64 -14.23 6.03
CA ASN A 8 -6.23 -13.03 6.77
C ASN A 8 -5.10 -12.29 6.04
N LYS A 9 -5.42 -11.15 5.40
CA LYS A 9 -4.45 -10.30 4.67
C LYS A 9 -3.34 -9.67 5.52
N ARG A 10 -3.43 -9.72 6.85
CA ARG A 10 -2.41 -9.18 7.76
C ARG A 10 -1.24 -10.14 7.98
N THR A 11 -1.41 -11.43 7.66
CA THR A 11 -0.34 -12.43 7.82
C THR A 11 0.48 -12.56 6.54
N LYS A 12 1.76 -12.97 6.67
CA LYS A 12 2.62 -13.23 5.50
C LYS A 12 2.02 -14.29 4.57
N ALA A 13 1.48 -15.37 5.15
CA ALA A 13 0.82 -16.44 4.41
C ALA A 13 -0.43 -15.95 3.66
N GLY A 14 -1.28 -15.14 4.30
CA GLY A 14 -2.48 -14.62 3.66
C GLY A 14 -2.17 -13.69 2.50
N ARG A 15 -1.13 -12.85 2.62
CA ARG A 15 -0.67 -12.00 1.50
C ARG A 15 -0.12 -12.81 0.33
N ALA A 16 0.72 -13.81 0.62
CA ALA A 16 1.28 -14.68 -0.41
C ALA A 16 0.18 -15.44 -1.16
N PHE A 17 -0.82 -15.95 -0.43
CA PHE A 17 -1.94 -16.67 -1.03
C PHE A 17 -2.83 -15.78 -1.90
N LEU A 18 -3.10 -14.52 -1.49
CA LEU A 18 -3.82 -13.56 -2.33
C LEU A 18 -3.06 -13.22 -3.62
N ALA A 19 -1.76 -12.97 -3.53
CA ALA A 19 -0.93 -12.68 -4.71
C ALA A 19 -0.91 -13.85 -5.70
N MET A 20 -0.89 -15.09 -5.18
CA MET A 20 -0.99 -16.29 -5.98
C MET A 20 -2.38 -16.41 -6.65
N LEU A 21 -3.46 -16.16 -5.90
CA LEU A 21 -4.83 -16.16 -6.43
C LEU A 21 -5.03 -15.14 -7.56
N ASP A 22 -4.47 -13.94 -7.43
CA ASP A 22 -4.58 -12.90 -8.47
C ASP A 22 -4.03 -13.33 -9.83
N VAL A 23 -3.01 -14.19 -9.87
CA VAL A 23 -2.47 -14.75 -11.12
C VAL A 23 -3.46 -15.74 -11.72
N PHE A 24 -4.01 -16.64 -10.90
CA PHE A 24 -4.94 -17.66 -11.36
C PHE A 24 -6.29 -17.09 -11.82
N VAL A 25 -6.77 -16.01 -11.20
CA VAL A 25 -8.00 -15.32 -11.63
C VAL A 25 -7.80 -14.59 -12.96
N LYS A 26 -6.60 -14.04 -13.22
CA LYS A 26 -6.29 -13.37 -14.50
C LYS A 26 -6.19 -14.34 -15.67
N ASP A 27 -5.57 -15.49 -15.45
CA ASP A 27 -5.26 -16.44 -16.52
C ASP A 27 -6.28 -17.57 -16.68
N SER A 28 -7.13 -17.82 -15.67
CA SER A 28 -8.11 -18.92 -15.70
C SER A 28 -9.50 -18.49 -15.23
N LYS A 29 -10.52 -18.80 -16.04
CA LYS A 29 -11.94 -18.65 -15.70
C LYS A 29 -12.45 -19.65 -14.64
N GLY A 30 -11.54 -20.41 -14.01
CA GLY A 30 -11.88 -21.51 -13.10
C GLY A 30 -11.98 -21.12 -11.62
N VAL A 31 -11.55 -19.90 -11.27
CA VAL A 31 -11.56 -19.39 -9.90
C VAL A 31 -12.34 -18.08 -9.86
N GLU A 32 -13.42 -18.06 -9.09
CA GLU A 32 -14.26 -16.88 -8.90
C GLU A 32 -14.13 -16.41 -7.45
N VAL A 33 -13.75 -15.14 -7.24
CA VAL A 33 -13.59 -14.54 -5.92
C VAL A 33 -14.87 -13.79 -5.57
N ILE A 34 -15.71 -14.42 -4.73
CA ILE A 34 -17.08 -13.96 -4.43
C ILE A 34 -17.09 -12.91 -3.30
N SER A 35 -16.01 -12.82 -2.50
CA SER A 35 -15.90 -11.87 -1.38
C SER A 35 -14.47 -11.37 -1.18
N ALA A 36 -14.00 -10.55 -2.11
CA ALA A 36 -13.04 -9.53 -1.72
C ALA A 36 -13.88 -8.40 -1.10
N ASP A 37 -13.89 -8.29 0.23
CA ASP A 37 -14.43 -7.10 0.90
C ASP A 37 -13.86 -5.88 0.17
N SER A 38 -14.76 -5.25 -0.58
CA SER A 38 -14.66 -3.97 -1.27
C SER A 38 -13.30 -3.31 -1.15
N LYS A 39 -12.59 -3.21 -2.28
CA LYS A 39 -11.31 -2.50 -2.44
C LYS A 39 -10.08 -3.30 -1.96
N VAL A 40 -9.50 -4.06 -2.91
CA VAL A 40 -8.04 -3.98 -3.15
C VAL A 40 -7.76 -2.72 -3.97
N SER A 41 -8.34 -1.58 -3.57
CA SER A 41 -7.62 -0.33 -3.70
C SER A 41 -7.03 -0.14 -2.31
N GLU A 42 -5.78 0.30 -2.24
CA GLU A 42 -5.28 0.88 -1.00
C GLU A 42 -6.38 1.79 -0.40
N PRO A 43 -6.59 1.81 0.93
CA PRO A 43 -7.51 2.77 1.51
C PRO A 43 -7.15 4.13 0.91
N GLU A 44 -8.12 4.80 0.25
CA GLU A 44 -7.89 6.13 -0.31
C GLU A 44 -7.23 6.94 0.79
N SER A 45 -6.03 7.44 0.50
CA SER A 45 -5.26 8.20 1.47
C SER A 45 -6.15 9.32 1.98
N PRO A 46 -6.31 9.47 3.30
CA PRO A 46 -7.08 10.59 3.86
C PRO A 46 -6.39 11.94 3.58
N TYR A 47 -5.14 11.90 3.10
CA TYR A 47 -4.36 13.07 2.74
C TYR A 47 -4.50 13.42 1.26
N ASP A 48 -4.40 14.72 0.99
CA ASP A 48 -4.39 15.28 -0.35
C ASP A 48 -3.34 14.58 -1.26
N PRO A 49 -3.68 14.24 -2.51
CA PRO A 49 -2.78 13.55 -3.43
C PRO A 49 -1.47 14.31 -3.70
N GLU A 50 -1.48 15.63 -3.75
CA GLU A 50 -0.26 16.43 -3.96
C GLU A 50 0.65 16.34 -2.74
N PHE A 51 0.08 16.37 -1.54
CA PHE A 51 0.84 16.16 -0.30
C PHE A 51 1.52 14.78 -0.29
N VAL A 52 0.78 13.72 -0.64
CA VAL A 52 1.34 12.36 -0.72
C VAL A 52 2.46 12.27 -1.74
N LYS A 53 2.31 12.93 -2.89
CA LYS A 53 3.34 12.99 -3.94
C LYS A 53 4.60 13.70 -3.44
N MET A 54 4.46 14.88 -2.83
CA MET A 54 5.56 15.65 -2.26
C MET A 54 6.36 14.83 -1.24
N VAL A 55 5.68 14.13 -0.32
CA VAL A 55 6.34 13.29 0.69
C VAL A 55 7.10 12.13 0.05
N LYS A 56 6.52 11.47 -0.96
CA LYS A 56 7.18 10.37 -1.68
C LYS A 56 8.42 10.85 -2.45
N GLU A 57 8.34 12.02 -3.08
CA GLU A 57 9.46 12.63 -3.80
C GLU A 57 10.59 13.01 -2.84
N ALA A 58 10.27 13.64 -1.71
CA ALA A 58 11.25 13.97 -0.66
C ALA A 58 11.93 12.71 -0.10
N ALA A 59 11.17 11.65 0.18
CA ALA A 59 11.72 10.39 0.69
C ALA A 59 12.63 9.67 -0.32
N ALA A 60 12.36 9.82 -1.62
CA ALA A 60 13.18 9.25 -2.69
C ALA A 60 14.42 10.11 -3.01
N SER A 61 14.46 11.36 -2.56
CA SER A 61 15.58 12.27 -2.78
C SER A 61 16.85 11.76 -2.09
N LYS A 62 17.99 12.10 -2.67
CA LYS A 62 19.32 11.89 -2.08
C LYS A 62 19.91 13.19 -1.52
N GLU A 63 19.19 14.30 -1.67
CA GLU A 63 19.56 15.61 -1.13
C GLU A 63 18.96 15.73 0.26
N TRP A 64 19.75 15.30 1.25
CA TRP A 64 19.42 15.40 2.66
C TRP A 64 20.18 16.57 3.26
N HIS A 65 19.46 17.50 3.88
CA HIS A 65 20.06 18.56 4.66
C HIS A 65 20.08 18.14 6.12
N GLU A 66 21.29 17.93 6.65
CA GLU A 66 21.48 17.72 8.08
C GLU A 66 21.46 19.07 8.78
N VAL A 67 20.46 19.25 9.65
CA VAL A 67 20.34 20.45 10.49
C VAL A 67 21.06 20.18 11.80
N LYS A 68 22.11 20.97 12.07
CA LYS A 68 22.99 20.77 13.23
C LYS A 68 22.52 21.50 14.48
N ASP A 69 21.85 22.65 14.31
CA ASP A 69 21.23 23.40 15.39
C ASP A 69 19.72 23.56 15.10
N VAL A 70 18.90 23.31 16.10
CA VAL A 70 17.44 23.47 16.00
C VAL A 70 17.07 24.95 15.78
N ASN A 71 17.88 25.89 16.28
CA ASN A 71 17.64 27.32 16.09
C ASN A 71 17.68 27.70 14.60
N ASP A 72 18.52 27.07 13.78
CA ASP A 72 18.62 27.31 12.34
C ASP A 72 17.29 27.04 11.61
N LEU A 73 16.43 26.16 12.14
CA LEU A 73 15.09 25.91 11.58
C LEU A 73 14.16 27.11 11.74
N TRP A 74 14.33 27.85 12.83
CA TRP A 74 13.47 28.95 13.22
C TRP A 74 13.93 30.31 12.70
N GLU A 75 15.16 30.42 12.19
CA GLU A 75 15.71 31.68 11.66
C GLU A 75 14.99 32.20 10.40
N SER A 76 14.27 31.33 9.69
CA SER A 76 13.61 31.65 8.42
C SER A 76 12.09 31.84 8.49
N LEU A 77 11.52 31.76 9.70
CA LEU A 77 10.09 32.02 9.99
C LEU A 77 9.85 33.49 10.36
#